data_AF-A0A7Y2RHY9-F1
#
_entry.id   AF-A0A7Y2RHY9-F1
#
_cell.length_a   1.000
_cell.length_b   1.000
_cell.length_c   1.000
_cell.angle_alpha   90.00
_cell.angle_beta   90.00
_cell.angle_gamma   90.00
#
_symmetry.space_group_name_H-M   'P 1'
#
loop_
_entity.id
_entity.type
_entity.pdbx_description
1 polymer ?
#
loop_
_entity_poly.entity_id
_entity_poly.type
_entity_poly.pdbx_seq_one_letter_code
_entity_poly.pdbx_strand_id
1 'polypeptide(L)'
;MELLYEFSEDDFLALCLKNLERKKTTVCEDLYETLKHFLSTPDSVVITDVRHRFYPEYYDDHLSLKEYIDKGEMILPYVEFDLSSDKDIDLEVTDIKIPPFVRLNNFQYGEGITQSYKIKNTKLKTKNKTSIRLLSVEMPLALLKKLYSRMTPPSELLPSKLGVWEWRQTFYNKMNGESYFCSCFKDALAKEHVGLVMKHAHLTNALENNSFKESICHICTKTNSDLMYSHNMYSSSFKARYGAYITKHSIQEGISERDAENYIRELKGVARIGERWVNETLLFNYINLLFPQFTVQREASPTWLNRQRFDVYIPELNLAIEYQGQQHYVAVDLFGGEEGLKRTKQRDKEKLQLSKINGVDIIYFSYKENLTEKLVQNRLKNYLKEAT
;
A
#
# COMPACT_ATOMS: atom_id res chain seq x y z
N MET A 1 -21.64 18.66 -22.23
CA MET A 1 -21.12 17.64 -23.16
C MET A 1 -21.24 16.26 -22.53
N GLU A 2 -21.39 15.23 -23.37
CA GLU A 2 -21.36 13.83 -22.94
C GLU A 2 -19.92 13.32 -22.92
N LEU A 3 -19.53 12.67 -21.83
CA LEU A 3 -18.21 12.06 -21.68
C LEU A 3 -18.26 10.61 -22.16
N LEU A 4 -17.64 10.33 -23.30
CA LEU A 4 -17.65 9.02 -23.94
C LEU A 4 -16.34 8.28 -23.65
N TYR A 5 -16.47 7.00 -23.32
CA TYR A 5 -15.37 6.05 -23.24
C TYR A 5 -15.65 4.87 -24.19
N GLU A 6 -14.82 4.72 -25.21
CA GLU A 6 -14.94 3.75 -26.28
C GLU A 6 -13.77 2.76 -26.22
N PHE A 7 -13.86 1.80 -25.29
CA PHE A 7 -12.92 0.69 -25.20
C PHE A 7 -13.61 -0.66 -25.36
N SER A 8 -12.93 -1.61 -25.99
CA SER A 8 -13.48 -2.94 -26.24
C SER A 8 -13.45 -3.82 -24.99
N GLU A 9 -14.34 -4.81 -24.91
CA GLU A 9 -14.33 -5.79 -23.82
C GLU A 9 -13.02 -6.60 -23.83
N ASP A 10 -12.47 -6.90 -25.00
CA ASP A 10 -11.25 -7.69 -25.12
C ASP A 10 -10.01 -6.90 -24.65
N ASP A 11 -9.90 -5.61 -24.95
CA ASP A 11 -8.82 -4.75 -24.44
C ASP A 11 -8.91 -4.63 -22.91
N PHE A 12 -10.13 -4.46 -22.39
CA PHE A 12 -10.37 -4.42 -20.95
C PHE A 12 -9.96 -5.73 -20.27
N LEU A 13 -10.41 -6.86 -20.80
CA LEU A 13 -10.06 -8.20 -20.29
C LEU A 13 -8.56 -8.45 -20.35
N ALA A 14 -7.89 -8.07 -21.44
CA ALA A 14 -6.44 -8.22 -21.60
C ALA A 14 -5.67 -7.44 -20.52
N LEU A 15 -6.06 -6.19 -20.25
CA LEU A 15 -5.43 -5.38 -19.21
C LEU A 15 -5.75 -5.90 -17.80
N CYS A 16 -6.98 -6.35 -17.55
CA CYS A 16 -7.33 -7.01 -16.30
C CYS A 16 -6.45 -8.24 -16.05
N LEU A 17 -6.29 -9.12 -17.04
CA LEU A 17 -5.47 -10.33 -16.90
C LEU A 17 -4.01 -9.98 -16.61
N LYS A 18 -3.44 -9.00 -17.32
CA LYS A 18 -2.10 -8.50 -17.05
C LYS A 18 -1.97 -7.95 -15.63
N ASN A 19 -2.94 -7.16 -15.16
CA ASN A 19 -2.91 -6.61 -13.80
C ASN A 19 -3.08 -7.72 -12.75
N LEU A 20 -3.90 -8.74 -13.02
CA LEU A 20 -4.09 -9.91 -12.17
C LEU A 20 -2.83 -10.78 -12.02
N GLU A 21 -1.78 -10.60 -12.83
CA GLU A 21 -0.48 -11.26 -12.62
C GLU A 21 0.36 -10.60 -11.52
N ARG A 22 -0.01 -9.39 -11.06
CA ARG A 22 0.71 -8.68 -10.00
C ARG A 22 0.67 -9.46 -8.68
N LYS A 23 1.83 -9.61 -8.05
CA LYS A 23 2.03 -10.56 -6.93
C LYS A 23 1.50 -10.10 -5.56
N LYS A 24 1.32 -8.79 -5.38
CA LYS A 24 1.04 -8.16 -4.07
C LYS A 24 -0.24 -7.32 -4.08
N THR A 25 -1.09 -7.52 -5.07
CA THR A 25 -2.32 -6.76 -5.23
C THR A 25 -3.51 -7.70 -5.28
N THR A 26 -4.62 -7.24 -4.72
CA THR A 26 -5.88 -7.98 -4.69
C THR A 26 -6.59 -7.91 -6.05
N VAL A 27 -7.62 -8.75 -6.22
CA VAL A 27 -8.51 -8.68 -7.38
C VAL A 27 -9.17 -7.31 -7.48
N CYS A 28 -9.57 -6.73 -6.33
CA CYS A 28 -10.19 -5.41 -6.30
C CYS A 28 -9.25 -4.32 -6.85
N GLU A 29 -8.01 -4.29 -6.36
CA GLU A 29 -6.98 -3.34 -6.81
C GLU A 29 -6.62 -3.52 -8.29
N ASP A 30 -6.54 -4.78 -8.76
CA ASP A 30 -6.20 -5.11 -10.15
C ASP A 30 -7.30 -4.66 -11.14
N LEU A 31 -8.56 -4.89 -10.80
CA LEU A 31 -9.69 -4.48 -11.63
C LEU A 31 -9.91 -2.96 -11.55
N TYR A 32 -9.70 -2.34 -10.39
CA TYR A 32 -9.75 -0.88 -10.27
C TYR A 32 -8.64 -0.20 -11.07
N GLU A 33 -7.39 -0.67 -11.01
CA GLU A 33 -6.30 -0.07 -11.81
C GLU A 33 -6.57 -0.22 -13.32
N THR A 34 -7.25 -1.29 -13.74
CA THR A 34 -7.73 -1.43 -15.12
C THR A 34 -8.78 -0.38 -15.46
N LEU A 35 -9.81 -0.23 -14.63
CA LEU A 35 -10.85 0.78 -14.83
C LEU A 35 -10.27 2.21 -14.86
N LYS A 36 -9.38 2.51 -13.93
CA LYS A 36 -8.66 3.78 -13.83
C LYS A 36 -7.89 4.11 -15.09
N HIS A 37 -7.26 3.12 -15.73
CA HIS A 37 -6.56 3.31 -17.01
C HIS A 37 -7.51 3.87 -18.08
N PHE A 38 -8.64 3.19 -18.31
CA PHE A 38 -9.62 3.60 -19.32
C PHE A 38 -10.35 4.90 -18.96
N LEU A 39 -10.68 5.12 -17.69
CA LEU A 39 -11.28 6.37 -17.21
C LEU A 39 -10.34 7.58 -17.30
N SER A 40 -9.06 7.37 -17.59
CA SER A 40 -8.09 8.47 -17.76
C SER A 40 -7.98 8.96 -19.19
N THR A 41 -8.63 8.30 -20.14
CA THR A 41 -8.54 8.61 -21.57
C THR A 41 -9.94 8.67 -22.19
N PRO A 42 -10.75 9.70 -21.89
CA PRO A 42 -12.04 9.87 -22.55
C PRO A 42 -11.86 10.20 -24.02
N ASP A 43 -12.74 9.67 -24.88
CA ASP A 43 -12.68 9.84 -26.33
C ASP A 43 -13.33 11.14 -26.80
N SER A 44 -14.27 11.69 -26.02
CA SER A 44 -15.03 12.87 -26.44
C SER A 44 -14.34 14.22 -26.20
N VAL A 45 -13.22 14.26 -25.47
CA VAL A 45 -12.50 15.51 -25.15
C VAL A 45 -11.03 15.29 -24.83
N VAL A 46 -10.19 16.23 -25.26
CA VAL A 46 -8.77 16.24 -24.90
C VAL A 46 -8.60 16.75 -23.46
N ILE A 47 -8.03 15.90 -22.61
CA ILE A 47 -7.76 16.19 -21.19
C ILE A 47 -6.26 16.36 -20.98
N THR A 48 -5.87 17.37 -20.20
CA THR A 48 -4.48 17.70 -19.89
C THR A 48 -3.98 17.05 -18.60
N ASP A 49 -4.87 16.74 -17.65
CA ASP A 49 -4.53 16.12 -16.36
C ASP A 49 -5.71 15.32 -15.82
N VAL A 50 -5.43 14.13 -15.28
CA VAL A 50 -6.41 13.26 -14.62
C VAL A 50 -5.92 12.91 -13.22
N ARG A 51 -6.77 13.11 -12.21
CA ARG A 51 -6.44 12.77 -10.81
C ARG A 51 -7.50 11.89 -10.21
N HIS A 52 -7.15 10.63 -9.97
CA HIS A 52 -8.01 9.69 -9.26
C HIS A 52 -7.91 9.88 -7.76
N ARG A 53 -9.04 9.74 -7.07
CA ARG A 53 -9.20 9.89 -5.62
C ARG A 53 -9.98 8.72 -4.99
N PHE A 54 -9.96 7.57 -5.64
CA PHE A 54 -10.47 6.33 -5.07
C PHE A 54 -9.34 5.55 -4.41
N TYR A 55 -9.63 5.04 -3.23
CA TYR A 55 -8.71 4.36 -2.33
C TYR A 55 -9.27 2.95 -2.06
N PRO A 56 -8.82 1.93 -2.83
CA PRO A 56 -9.34 0.57 -2.73
C PRO A 56 -9.31 -0.02 -1.32
N GLU A 57 -8.32 0.35 -0.51
CA GLU A 57 -8.07 -0.20 0.83
C GLU A 57 -9.27 -0.11 1.78
N TYR A 58 -10.13 0.91 1.61
CA TYR A 58 -11.32 1.13 2.43
C TYR A 58 -12.48 0.20 2.06
N TYR A 59 -12.55 -0.25 0.81
CA TYR A 59 -13.69 -0.99 0.26
C TYR A 59 -13.35 -2.43 -0.13
N ASP A 60 -12.06 -2.75 -0.18
CA ASP A 60 -11.60 -4.07 -0.58
C ASP A 60 -11.75 -5.09 0.56
N ASP A 61 -12.63 -6.05 0.34
CA ASP A 61 -12.88 -7.18 1.24
C ASP A 61 -11.80 -8.28 1.11
N HIS A 62 -10.81 -8.11 0.23
CA HIS A 62 -9.77 -9.09 -0.11
C HIS A 62 -10.37 -10.42 -0.61
N LEU A 63 -11.47 -10.37 -1.36
CA LEU A 63 -12.06 -11.55 -1.96
C LEU A 63 -11.21 -12.01 -3.15
N SER A 64 -11.14 -13.33 -3.34
CA SER A 64 -10.65 -13.95 -4.56
C SER A 64 -11.65 -13.75 -5.71
N LEU A 65 -11.17 -13.98 -6.93
CA LEU A 65 -12.01 -13.88 -8.13
C LEU A 65 -13.16 -14.89 -8.07
N LYS A 66 -12.91 -16.10 -7.56
CA LYS A 66 -13.95 -17.10 -7.33
C LYS A 66 -14.99 -16.62 -6.32
N GLU A 67 -14.58 -16.00 -5.21
CA GLU A 67 -15.52 -15.49 -4.21
C GLU A 67 -16.38 -14.34 -4.76
N TYR A 68 -15.84 -13.47 -5.61
CA TYR A 68 -16.65 -12.48 -6.35
C TYR A 68 -17.63 -13.13 -7.32
N ILE A 69 -17.23 -14.22 -8.01
CA ILE A 69 -18.13 -15.00 -8.87
C ILE A 69 -19.25 -15.64 -8.05
N ASP A 70 -18.93 -16.20 -6.88
CA ASP A 70 -19.90 -16.83 -5.99
C ASP A 70 -20.86 -15.79 -5.39
N LYS A 71 -20.40 -14.56 -5.13
CA LYS A 71 -21.22 -13.39 -4.77
C LYS A 71 -22.12 -12.92 -5.92
N GLY A 72 -21.74 -13.20 -7.17
CA GLY A 72 -22.46 -12.83 -8.38
C GLY A 72 -21.97 -11.54 -9.04
N GLU A 73 -21.19 -10.72 -8.33
CA GLU A 73 -20.70 -9.43 -8.82
C GLU A 73 -19.51 -8.93 -8.01
N MET A 74 -18.79 -7.98 -8.59
CA MET A 74 -17.85 -7.13 -7.87
C MET A 74 -18.27 -5.67 -8.03
N ILE A 75 -18.34 -4.94 -6.92
CA ILE A 75 -18.72 -3.53 -6.88
C ILE A 75 -17.52 -2.69 -6.43
N LEU A 76 -17.24 -1.63 -7.19
CA LEU A 76 -16.34 -0.53 -6.79
C LEU A 76 -17.21 0.69 -6.42
N PRO A 77 -17.41 0.96 -5.12
CA PRO A 77 -18.25 2.05 -4.68
C PRO A 77 -17.51 3.39 -4.76
N TYR A 78 -18.21 4.47 -5.11
CA TYR A 78 -17.68 5.83 -5.03
C TYR A 78 -16.35 6.08 -5.76
N VAL A 79 -16.16 5.49 -6.96
CA VAL A 79 -14.99 5.76 -7.79
C VAL A 79 -14.96 7.24 -8.16
N GLU A 80 -13.97 7.97 -7.66
CA GLU A 80 -13.86 9.43 -7.80
C GLU A 80 -12.61 9.82 -8.57
N PHE A 81 -12.75 10.74 -9.52
CA PHE A 81 -11.65 11.29 -10.29
C PHE A 81 -11.95 12.71 -10.80
N ASP A 82 -10.87 13.46 -11.05
CA ASP A 82 -10.92 14.78 -11.66
C ASP A 82 -10.35 14.74 -13.06
N LEU A 83 -11.02 15.42 -13.98
CA LEU A 83 -10.51 15.74 -15.31
C LEU A 83 -10.17 17.23 -15.36
N SER A 84 -9.06 17.58 -16.00
CA SER A 84 -8.70 18.96 -16.31
C SER A 84 -8.43 19.13 -17.80
N SER A 85 -8.87 20.23 -18.39
CA SER A 85 -8.54 20.62 -19.76
C SER A 85 -7.99 22.05 -19.80
N ASP A 86 -7.44 22.46 -20.94
CA ASP A 86 -7.11 23.87 -21.16
C ASP A 86 -8.34 24.76 -21.01
N LYS A 87 -8.14 26.03 -20.59
CA LYS A 87 -9.24 26.99 -20.33
C LYS A 87 -10.16 27.20 -21.53
N ASP A 88 -9.65 27.01 -22.74
CA ASP A 88 -10.34 27.26 -23.99
C ASP A 88 -11.11 26.02 -24.48
N ILE A 89 -10.91 24.85 -23.84
CA ILE A 89 -11.64 23.61 -24.11
C ILE A 89 -12.86 23.55 -23.18
N ASP A 90 -14.06 23.48 -23.75
CA ASP A 90 -15.27 23.26 -22.96
C ASP A 90 -15.27 21.85 -22.35
N LEU A 91 -15.32 21.80 -21.02
CA LEU A 91 -15.35 20.57 -20.21
C LEU A 91 -16.60 20.54 -19.32
N GLU A 92 -17.71 21.13 -19.77
CA GLU A 92 -18.95 21.11 -19.02
C GLU A 92 -19.66 19.76 -19.18
N VAL A 93 -19.26 18.75 -18.41
CA VAL A 93 -19.79 17.39 -18.54
C VAL A 93 -21.18 17.29 -17.91
N THR A 94 -22.10 16.63 -18.60
CA THR A 94 -23.50 16.46 -18.17
C THR A 94 -23.92 14.99 -18.06
N ASP A 95 -23.27 14.10 -18.82
CA ASP A 95 -23.54 12.66 -18.82
C ASP A 95 -22.22 11.90 -19.07
N ILE A 96 -22.20 10.62 -18.70
CA ILE A 96 -21.06 9.72 -18.84
C ILE A 96 -21.53 8.40 -19.46
N LYS A 97 -20.89 7.98 -20.55
CA LYS A 97 -21.13 6.69 -21.18
C LYS A 97 -19.89 5.82 -21.08
N ILE A 98 -20.08 4.63 -20.51
CA ILE A 98 -19.07 3.58 -20.38
C ILE A 98 -19.60 2.35 -21.12
N PRO A 99 -18.73 1.51 -21.71
CA PRO A 99 -19.17 0.30 -22.38
C PRO A 99 -20.00 -0.63 -21.47
N PRO A 100 -21.04 -1.31 -22.01
CA PRO A 100 -22.08 -1.97 -21.20
C PRO A 100 -21.60 -3.20 -20.41
N PHE A 101 -20.40 -3.71 -20.68
CA PHE A 101 -19.78 -4.79 -19.91
C PHE A 101 -19.20 -4.32 -18.58
N VAL A 102 -19.14 -3.01 -18.33
CA VAL A 102 -18.95 -2.37 -17.02
C VAL A 102 -20.21 -1.58 -16.70
N ARG A 103 -20.90 -1.90 -15.61
CA ARG A 103 -22.21 -1.31 -15.32
C ARG A 103 -22.10 -0.17 -14.31
N LEU A 104 -22.81 0.92 -14.59
CA LEU A 104 -23.03 1.99 -13.62
C LEU A 104 -24.38 1.79 -12.96
N ASN A 105 -24.37 1.36 -11.70
CA ASN A 105 -25.60 1.05 -10.99
C ASN A 105 -26.27 2.33 -10.46
N ASN A 106 -27.60 2.33 -10.55
CA ASN A 106 -28.43 3.42 -10.07
C ASN A 106 -28.60 3.33 -8.55
N PHE A 107 -28.20 4.38 -7.84
CA PHE A 107 -28.60 4.56 -6.44
C PHE A 107 -29.96 5.23 -6.36
N GLN A 108 -30.90 4.62 -5.65
CA GLN A 108 -32.12 5.29 -5.25
C GLN A 108 -31.84 6.26 -4.12
N TYR A 109 -31.96 7.55 -4.44
CA TYR A 109 -32.22 8.57 -3.44
C TYR A 109 -33.73 8.52 -3.14
N GLY A 110 -34.11 8.81 -1.89
CA GLY A 110 -35.52 8.92 -1.50
C GLY A 110 -36.30 9.80 -2.49
N GLU A 111 -37.62 9.61 -2.56
CA GLU A 111 -38.51 10.31 -3.51
C GLU A 111 -38.39 9.87 -4.99
N GLY A 112 -37.82 8.69 -5.25
CA GLY A 112 -37.84 8.07 -6.60
C GLY A 112 -36.75 8.58 -7.56
N ILE A 113 -35.82 9.40 -7.07
CA ILE A 113 -34.68 9.88 -7.86
C ILE A 113 -33.61 8.79 -7.90
N THR A 114 -33.22 8.38 -9.11
CA THR A 114 -32.08 7.48 -9.30
C THR A 114 -30.89 8.22 -9.89
N GLN A 115 -29.70 7.98 -9.36
CA GLN A 115 -28.47 8.59 -9.87
C GLN A 115 -27.34 7.55 -9.85
N SER A 116 -26.56 7.49 -10.92
CA SER A 116 -25.41 6.59 -11.06
C SER A 116 -24.06 7.29 -10.82
N TYR A 117 -24.02 8.61 -11.00
CA TYR A 117 -22.82 9.42 -10.80
C TYR A 117 -23.15 10.84 -10.33
N LYS A 118 -22.19 11.52 -9.70
CA LYS A 118 -22.24 12.96 -9.40
C LYS A 118 -21.16 13.68 -10.20
N ILE A 119 -21.54 14.79 -10.82
CA ILE A 119 -20.64 15.61 -11.63
C ILE A 119 -20.62 17.02 -11.07
N LYS A 120 -19.42 17.59 -10.95
CA LYS A 120 -19.22 18.99 -10.58
C LYS A 120 -18.24 19.64 -11.55
N ASN A 121 -18.77 20.48 -12.43
CA ASN A 121 -17.99 21.29 -13.35
C ASN A 121 -17.46 22.56 -12.65
N THR A 122 -16.25 23.00 -12.97
CA THR A 122 -15.63 24.18 -12.37
C THR A 122 -14.70 24.86 -13.39
N LYS A 123 -14.97 26.13 -13.71
CA LYS A 123 -14.10 26.95 -14.56
C LYS A 123 -13.08 27.66 -13.67
N LEU A 124 -11.78 27.44 -13.89
CA LEU A 124 -10.69 28.07 -13.16
C LEU A 124 -9.96 29.09 -14.06
N LYS A 125 -9.14 29.95 -13.46
CA LYS A 125 -8.42 31.02 -14.19
C LYS A 125 -7.55 30.50 -15.34
N THR A 126 -6.96 29.32 -15.19
CA THR A 126 -5.98 28.76 -16.11
C THR A 126 -6.44 27.47 -16.79
N LYS A 127 -7.55 26.86 -16.34
CA LYS A 127 -8.02 25.56 -16.83
C LYS A 127 -9.49 25.32 -16.52
N ASN A 128 -10.12 24.40 -17.21
CA ASN A 128 -11.42 23.86 -16.81
C ASN A 128 -11.22 22.55 -16.05
N LYS A 129 -12.05 22.30 -15.04
CA LYS A 129 -11.98 21.11 -14.20
C LYS A 129 -13.36 20.51 -14.02
N THR A 130 -13.45 19.19 -14.09
CA THR A 130 -14.67 18.45 -13.79
C THR A 130 -14.37 17.33 -12.82
N SER A 131 -15.03 17.34 -11.67
CA SER A 131 -14.95 16.28 -10.66
C SER A 131 -16.12 15.31 -10.84
N ILE A 132 -15.79 14.03 -10.96
CA ILE A 132 -16.74 12.95 -11.23
C ILE A 132 -16.65 11.95 -10.08
N ARG A 133 -17.81 11.55 -9.55
CA ARG A 133 -17.94 10.43 -8.62
C ARG A 133 -18.95 9.43 -9.16
N LEU A 134 -18.48 8.28 -9.62
CA LEU A 134 -19.31 7.14 -9.98
C LEU A 134 -19.74 6.46 -8.67
N LEU A 135 -21.04 6.33 -8.43
CA LEU A 135 -21.53 5.90 -7.13
C LEU A 135 -21.36 4.39 -6.91
N SER A 136 -21.62 3.58 -7.94
CA SER A 136 -21.36 2.14 -7.94
C SER A 136 -21.01 1.69 -9.35
N VAL A 137 -19.79 1.17 -9.49
CA VAL A 137 -19.32 0.53 -10.72
C VAL A 137 -19.33 -0.98 -10.49
N GLU A 138 -20.17 -1.70 -11.23
CA GLU A 138 -20.30 -3.15 -11.17
C GLU A 138 -19.50 -3.80 -12.30
N MET A 139 -18.69 -4.79 -11.92
CA MET A 139 -18.11 -5.78 -12.81
C MET A 139 -19.04 -7.00 -12.81
N PRO A 140 -19.83 -7.22 -13.89
CA PRO A 140 -20.88 -8.22 -13.87
C PRO A 140 -20.34 -9.66 -13.85
N LEU A 141 -21.15 -10.61 -13.37
CA LEU A 141 -20.81 -12.04 -13.34
C LEU A 141 -20.22 -12.59 -14.65
N ALA A 142 -20.76 -12.16 -15.78
CA ALA A 142 -20.31 -12.61 -17.10
C ALA A 142 -18.85 -12.23 -17.37
N LEU A 143 -18.46 -11.00 -17.00
CA LEU A 143 -17.08 -10.51 -17.13
C LEU A 143 -16.15 -11.27 -16.17
N LEU A 144 -16.56 -11.44 -14.91
CA LEU A 144 -15.79 -12.18 -13.90
C LEU A 144 -15.55 -13.64 -14.32
N LYS A 145 -16.56 -14.31 -14.87
CA LYS A 145 -16.42 -15.69 -15.41
C LYS A 145 -15.46 -15.76 -16.60
N LYS A 146 -15.47 -14.76 -17.49
CA LYS A 146 -14.51 -14.65 -18.60
C LYS A 146 -13.08 -14.44 -18.08
N LEU A 147 -12.89 -13.61 -17.06
CA LEU A 147 -11.59 -13.43 -16.42
C LEU A 147 -11.11 -14.74 -15.81
N TYR A 148 -11.97 -15.41 -15.04
CA TYR A 148 -11.60 -16.65 -14.34
C TYR A 148 -11.22 -17.78 -15.29
N SER A 149 -11.90 -17.91 -16.44
CA SER A 149 -11.56 -18.94 -17.43
C SER A 149 -10.26 -18.67 -18.20
N ARG A 150 -9.81 -17.41 -18.23
CA ARG A 150 -8.57 -16.97 -18.91
C ARG A 150 -7.40 -16.80 -17.93
N MET A 151 -7.67 -16.72 -16.63
CA MET A 151 -6.67 -16.50 -15.59
C MET A 151 -5.88 -17.79 -15.31
N THR A 152 -4.57 -17.66 -15.15
CA THR A 152 -3.73 -18.74 -14.62
C THR A 152 -3.63 -18.58 -13.11
N PRO A 153 -3.80 -19.65 -12.30
CA PRO A 153 -3.67 -19.55 -10.84
C PRO A 153 -2.29 -19.00 -10.46
N PRO A 154 -2.22 -17.89 -9.68
CA PRO A 154 -0.96 -17.35 -9.24
C PRO A 154 -0.34 -18.28 -8.20
N SER A 155 0.98 -18.43 -8.22
CA SER A 155 1.69 -19.21 -7.22
C SER A 155 1.73 -18.53 -5.85
N GLU A 156 1.71 -17.19 -5.87
CA GLU A 156 1.78 -16.33 -4.71
C GLU A 156 0.43 -16.29 -3.97
N LEU A 157 0.52 -16.27 -2.64
CA LEU A 157 -0.63 -16.10 -1.76
C LEU A 157 -0.59 -14.69 -1.18
N LEU A 158 -1.78 -14.08 -1.06
CA LEU A 158 -1.95 -12.79 -0.43
C LEU A 158 -2.35 -12.95 1.03
N PRO A 159 -1.96 -12.05 1.92
CA PRO A 159 -2.46 -12.05 3.28
C PRO A 159 -3.98 -11.79 3.30
N SER A 160 -4.73 -12.65 4.00
CA SER A 160 -6.17 -12.46 4.21
C SER A 160 -6.46 -11.23 5.09
N LYS A 161 -7.50 -10.47 4.76
CA LYS A 161 -7.99 -9.35 5.59
C LYS A 161 -8.89 -9.86 6.71
N LEU A 162 -8.29 -10.21 7.84
CA LEU A 162 -8.99 -10.81 8.99
C LEU A 162 -9.41 -9.80 10.08
N GLY A 163 -9.30 -8.50 9.79
CA GLY A 163 -9.56 -7.44 10.76
C GLY A 163 -8.46 -7.30 11.82
N VAL A 164 -8.80 -6.61 12.91
CA VAL A 164 -7.87 -6.29 14.00
C VAL A 164 -7.91 -7.36 15.10
N TRP A 165 -6.78 -7.52 15.79
CA TRP A 165 -6.53 -8.45 16.91
C TRP A 165 -6.62 -9.93 16.55
N GLU A 166 -6.83 -10.27 15.28
CA GLU A 166 -6.78 -11.63 14.79
C GLU A 166 -5.33 -12.04 14.47
N TRP A 167 -4.79 -12.97 15.26
CA TRP A 167 -3.40 -13.39 15.13
C TRP A 167 -3.24 -14.57 14.18
N ARG A 168 -4.31 -15.32 13.90
CA ARG A 168 -4.33 -16.53 13.10
C ARG A 168 -4.30 -16.17 11.62
N GLN A 169 -3.24 -15.49 11.22
CA GLN A 169 -3.08 -14.95 9.88
C GLN A 169 -3.04 -16.08 8.84
N THR A 170 -4.01 -16.06 7.94
CA THR A 170 -4.06 -16.91 6.75
C THR A 170 -3.56 -16.17 5.51
N PHE A 171 -3.21 -16.94 4.48
CA PHE A 171 -2.82 -16.44 3.18
C PHE A 171 -3.65 -17.16 2.11
N TYR A 172 -4.27 -16.42 1.21
CA TYR A 172 -5.23 -16.94 0.25
C TYR A 172 -4.74 -16.79 -1.19
N ASN A 173 -5.14 -17.71 -2.05
CA ASN A 173 -4.93 -17.59 -3.48
C ASN A 173 -6.00 -16.69 -4.09
N LYS A 174 -5.58 -15.60 -4.72
CA LYS A 174 -6.51 -14.57 -5.22
C LYS A 174 -7.39 -15.03 -6.40
N MET A 175 -7.09 -16.16 -7.04
CA MET A 175 -7.97 -16.72 -8.07
C MET A 175 -9.07 -17.58 -7.44
N ASN A 176 -8.71 -18.58 -6.62
CA ASN A 176 -9.64 -19.63 -6.19
C ASN A 176 -10.14 -19.51 -4.74
N GLY A 177 -9.53 -18.66 -3.90
CA GLY A 177 -9.90 -18.44 -2.50
C GLY A 177 -9.34 -19.47 -1.51
N GLU A 178 -8.61 -20.48 -1.97
CA GLU A 178 -7.96 -21.46 -1.09
C GLU A 178 -7.02 -20.75 -0.12
N SER A 179 -7.22 -21.01 1.16
CA SER A 179 -6.55 -20.31 2.25
C SER A 179 -5.69 -21.26 3.07
N TYR A 180 -4.51 -20.78 3.45
CA TYR A 180 -3.49 -21.58 4.14
C TYR A 180 -2.90 -20.80 5.31
N PHE A 181 -2.58 -21.53 6.38
CA PHE A 181 -1.64 -21.05 7.38
C PHE A 181 -0.21 -21.29 6.91
N CYS A 182 0.71 -20.44 7.36
CA CYS A 182 2.13 -20.79 7.29
C CYS A 182 2.41 -21.91 8.28
N SER A 183 3.16 -22.94 7.90
CA SER A 183 3.47 -24.08 8.76
C SER A 183 4.06 -23.69 10.12
N CYS A 184 4.74 -22.55 10.21
CA CYS A 184 5.25 -22.04 11.48
C CYS A 184 4.16 -21.70 12.50
N PHE A 185 2.88 -21.64 12.13
CA PHE A 185 1.74 -21.37 13.03
C PHE A 185 1.23 -22.62 13.75
N LYS A 186 1.64 -23.83 13.33
CA LYS A 186 1.12 -25.11 13.87
C LYS A 186 1.19 -25.19 15.39
N ASP A 187 2.35 -24.88 15.97
CA ASP A 187 2.57 -25.01 17.41
C ASP A 187 1.70 -24.04 18.22
N ALA A 188 1.53 -22.81 17.73
CA ALA A 188 0.68 -21.82 18.37
C ALA A 188 -0.80 -22.23 18.28
N LEU A 189 -1.25 -22.68 17.10
CA LEU A 189 -2.63 -23.13 16.88
C LEU A 189 -2.97 -24.37 17.73
N ALA A 190 -2.03 -25.30 17.89
CA ALA A 190 -2.23 -26.49 18.73
C ALA A 190 -2.36 -26.18 20.23
N LYS A 191 -1.82 -25.05 20.68
CA LYS A 191 -1.91 -24.56 22.06
C LYS A 191 -3.14 -23.68 22.31
N GLU A 192 -3.91 -23.36 21.27
CA GLU A 192 -5.10 -22.54 21.39
C GLU A 192 -6.25 -23.35 22.01
N HIS A 193 -6.72 -22.93 23.17
CA HIS A 193 -7.92 -23.49 23.78
C HIS A 193 -9.17 -22.78 23.21
N VAL A 194 -10.10 -23.59 22.71
CA VAL A 194 -11.32 -23.25 21.96
C VAL A 194 -12.14 -22.12 22.59
N GLY A 195 -12.59 -21.15 21.77
CA GLY A 195 -13.54 -20.10 22.20
C GLY A 195 -13.61 -18.83 21.35
N LEU A 196 -12.70 -18.62 20.39
CA LEU A 196 -12.73 -17.43 19.54
C LEU A 196 -13.78 -17.56 18.43
N VAL A 197 -14.64 -16.55 18.32
CA VAL A 197 -15.66 -16.46 17.27
C VAL A 197 -14.98 -16.37 15.90
N MET A 198 -15.30 -17.31 15.04
CA MET A 198 -14.84 -17.37 13.65
C MET A 198 -15.65 -16.39 12.80
N LYS A 199 -15.00 -15.34 12.30
CA LYS A 199 -15.69 -14.26 11.57
C LYS A 199 -15.39 -14.23 10.07
N HIS A 200 -14.34 -14.90 9.60
CA HIS A 200 -13.80 -14.72 8.24
C HIS A 200 -13.74 -16.04 7.47
N ALA A 201 -14.21 -16.00 6.22
CA ALA A 201 -14.28 -17.18 5.35
C ALA A 201 -12.92 -17.85 5.12
N HIS A 202 -11.86 -17.07 4.87
CA HIS A 202 -10.49 -17.59 4.68
C HIS A 202 -9.96 -18.32 5.92
N LEU A 203 -10.21 -17.76 7.10
CA LEU A 203 -9.81 -18.37 8.38
C LEU A 203 -10.57 -19.68 8.62
N THR A 204 -11.90 -19.67 8.42
CA THR A 204 -12.75 -20.86 8.52
C THR A 204 -12.29 -21.95 7.56
N ASN A 205 -12.08 -21.60 6.29
CA ASN A 205 -11.61 -22.53 5.26
C ASN A 205 -10.27 -23.17 5.62
N ALA A 206 -9.29 -22.39 6.10
CA ALA A 206 -7.98 -22.92 6.45
C ALA A 206 -8.02 -23.84 7.68
N LEU A 207 -8.84 -23.52 8.68
CA LEU A 207 -9.00 -24.33 9.90
C LEU A 207 -9.75 -25.64 9.62
N GLU A 208 -10.88 -25.58 8.93
CA GLU A 208 -11.70 -26.76 8.60
C GLU A 208 -10.94 -27.77 7.73
N ASN A 209 -10.11 -27.28 6.80
CA ASN A 209 -9.32 -28.13 5.91
C ASN A 209 -7.93 -28.45 6.45
N ASN A 210 -7.55 -27.94 7.63
CA ASN A 210 -6.22 -28.12 8.20
C ASN A 210 -5.08 -27.74 7.20
N SER A 211 -5.25 -26.61 6.51
CA SER A 211 -4.45 -26.19 5.36
C SER A 211 -3.17 -25.47 5.78
N PHE A 212 -2.01 -26.06 5.47
CA PHE A 212 -0.69 -25.47 5.75
C PHE A 212 0.22 -25.44 4.53
N LYS A 213 1.03 -24.39 4.40
CA LYS A 213 2.15 -24.32 3.45
C LYS A 213 3.41 -23.76 4.10
N GLU A 214 4.55 -24.24 3.63
CA GLU A 214 5.85 -23.79 4.11
C GLU A 214 6.20 -22.39 3.60
N SER A 215 6.83 -21.59 4.45
CA SER A 215 7.45 -20.32 4.07
C SER A 215 6.56 -19.32 3.32
N ILE A 216 5.29 -19.18 3.72
CA ILE A 216 4.36 -18.24 3.08
C ILE A 216 4.16 -16.92 3.87
N CYS A 217 4.44 -16.91 5.18
CA CYS A 217 4.23 -15.70 5.98
C CYS A 217 5.43 -14.73 5.92
N HIS A 218 5.18 -13.45 6.23
CA HIS A 218 6.16 -12.37 6.25
C HIS A 218 7.44 -12.68 7.04
N ILE A 219 7.34 -13.43 8.14
CA ILE A 219 8.50 -13.80 8.95
C ILE A 219 9.36 -14.84 8.22
N CYS A 220 8.75 -15.92 7.72
CA CYS A 220 9.48 -17.00 7.05
C CYS A 220 10.07 -16.56 5.70
N THR A 221 9.39 -15.68 4.97
CA THR A 221 9.89 -15.10 3.72
C THR A 221 10.85 -13.94 3.93
N LYS A 222 11.06 -13.50 5.17
CA LYS A 222 11.84 -12.31 5.54
C LYS A 222 11.35 -11.01 4.88
N THR A 223 10.09 -10.95 4.46
CA THR A 223 9.48 -9.73 3.92
C THR A 223 8.81 -8.90 5.01
N ASN A 224 8.59 -7.61 4.75
CA ASN A 224 7.89 -6.76 5.72
C ASN A 224 6.40 -7.05 5.71
N SER A 225 5.80 -7.07 6.90
CA SER A 225 4.37 -7.23 7.08
C SER A 225 3.62 -5.99 6.61
N ASP A 226 2.62 -6.21 5.78
CA ASP A 226 1.61 -5.24 5.32
C ASP A 226 0.28 -5.38 6.08
N LEU A 227 0.23 -6.25 7.09
CA LEU A 227 -0.96 -6.48 7.91
C LEU A 227 -1.35 -5.25 8.72
N MET A 228 -2.65 -5.14 9.01
CA MET A 228 -3.20 -4.20 9.98
C MET A 228 -3.81 -4.97 11.16
N TYR A 229 -2.94 -5.45 12.05
CA TYR A 229 -3.36 -6.18 13.25
C TYR A 229 -4.03 -5.27 14.28
N SER A 230 -3.59 -4.02 14.42
CA SER A 230 -4.21 -3.04 15.31
C SER A 230 -3.98 -1.64 14.79
N HIS A 231 -4.81 -0.69 15.21
CA HIS A 231 -4.61 0.71 14.85
C HIS A 231 -3.47 1.35 15.68
N ASN A 232 -2.72 2.27 15.09
CA ASN A 232 -1.59 2.97 15.75
C ASN A 232 -2.03 3.80 16.97
N MET A 233 -3.33 4.13 17.07
CA MET A 233 -3.89 4.77 18.27
C MET A 233 -3.80 3.88 19.51
N TYR A 234 -3.89 2.56 19.34
CA TYR A 234 -3.92 1.59 20.43
C TYR A 234 -2.59 0.84 20.61
N SER A 235 -1.63 1.02 19.71
CA SER A 235 -0.41 0.21 19.64
C SER A 235 0.73 0.94 18.95
N SER A 236 1.99 0.51 19.19
CA SER A 236 3.13 0.97 18.37
C SER A 236 2.91 0.57 16.91
N SER A 237 3.45 1.32 15.93
CA SER A 237 3.25 0.89 14.54
C SER A 237 3.95 -0.42 14.18
N PHE A 238 4.98 -0.80 14.95
CA PHE A 238 5.54 -2.15 14.90
C PHE A 238 4.49 -3.19 15.31
N LYS A 239 3.83 -3.01 16.47
CA LYS A 239 2.78 -3.93 16.92
C LYS A 239 1.55 -3.90 16.00
N ALA A 240 1.20 -2.74 15.43
CA ALA A 240 0.14 -2.62 14.43
C ALA A 240 0.36 -3.54 13.22
N ARG A 241 1.61 -3.72 12.78
CA ARG A 241 1.95 -4.54 11.60
C ARG A 241 2.36 -5.97 11.93
N TYR A 242 2.99 -6.18 13.08
CA TYR A 242 3.56 -7.47 13.47
C TYR A 242 2.79 -8.15 14.60
N GLY A 243 1.72 -7.55 15.12
CA GLY A 243 0.99 -8.05 16.27
C GLY A 243 0.49 -9.49 16.11
N ALA A 244 0.07 -9.90 14.91
CA ALA A 244 -0.27 -11.28 14.63
C ALA A 244 0.90 -12.25 14.93
N TYR A 245 2.13 -11.88 14.51
CA TYR A 245 3.33 -12.67 14.75
C TYR A 245 3.80 -12.62 16.22
N ILE A 246 3.61 -11.48 16.88
CA ILE A 246 3.93 -11.28 18.29
C ILE A 246 3.02 -12.19 19.13
N THR A 247 1.71 -12.12 18.92
CA THR A 247 0.72 -12.96 19.62
C THR A 247 0.96 -14.43 19.34
N LYS A 248 1.18 -14.80 18.07
CA LYS A 248 1.56 -16.15 17.66
C LYS A 248 2.76 -16.68 18.44
N HIS A 249 3.83 -15.88 18.54
CA HIS A 249 5.06 -16.33 19.20
C HIS A 249 4.93 -16.36 20.73
N SER A 250 4.20 -15.40 21.30
CA SER A 250 3.82 -15.38 22.72
C SER A 250 3.11 -16.68 23.14
N ILE A 251 2.08 -17.08 22.39
CA ILE A 251 1.35 -18.34 22.61
C ILE A 251 2.25 -19.55 22.41
N GLN A 252 3.04 -19.55 21.33
CA GLN A 252 3.92 -20.66 21.00
C GLN A 252 4.95 -20.93 22.11
N GLU A 253 5.60 -19.90 22.64
CA GLU A 253 6.68 -20.08 23.63
C GLU A 253 6.19 -19.94 25.08
N GLY A 254 4.95 -19.50 25.31
CA GLY A 254 4.43 -19.23 26.65
C GLY A 254 5.14 -18.07 27.35
N ILE A 255 5.56 -17.05 26.58
CA ILE A 255 6.30 -15.88 27.07
C ILE A 255 5.42 -14.63 27.12
N SER A 256 5.92 -13.53 27.69
CA SER A 256 5.18 -12.26 27.68
C SER A 256 5.10 -11.68 26.27
N GLU A 257 4.03 -10.90 25.98
CA GLU A 257 3.94 -10.18 24.69
C GLU A 257 5.13 -9.27 24.43
N ARG A 258 5.72 -8.69 25.49
CA ARG A 258 6.89 -7.80 25.36
C ARG A 258 8.12 -8.57 24.90
N ASP A 259 8.35 -9.75 25.46
CA ASP A 259 9.47 -10.61 25.06
C ASP A 259 9.26 -11.14 23.64
N ALA A 260 8.03 -11.50 23.30
CA ALA A 260 7.68 -11.89 21.94
C ALA A 260 7.86 -10.74 20.93
N GLU A 261 7.48 -9.51 21.29
CA GLU A 261 7.73 -8.34 20.44
C GLU A 261 9.22 -8.10 20.23
N ASN A 262 10.03 -8.20 21.30
CA ASN A 262 11.49 -8.08 21.19
C ASN A 262 12.10 -9.14 20.28
N TYR A 263 11.63 -10.40 20.35
CA TYR A 263 12.05 -11.45 19.44
C TYR A 263 11.75 -11.09 17.97
N ILE A 264 10.52 -10.64 17.67
CA ILE A 264 10.18 -10.24 16.30
C ILE A 264 10.96 -8.98 15.86
N ARG A 265 11.23 -8.04 16.77
CA ARG A 265 12.08 -6.86 16.51
C ARG A 265 13.51 -7.25 16.13
N GLU A 266 14.10 -8.21 16.83
CA GLU A 266 15.41 -8.76 16.51
C GLU A 266 15.45 -9.41 15.12
N LEU A 267 14.44 -10.22 14.79
CA LEU A 267 14.32 -10.79 13.44
C LEU A 267 14.22 -9.72 12.34
N LYS A 268 13.68 -8.54 12.68
CA LYS A 268 13.59 -7.37 11.79
C LYS A 268 14.76 -6.40 11.89
N GLY A 269 15.77 -6.71 12.71
CA GLY A 269 16.95 -5.87 12.88
C GLY A 269 16.64 -4.49 13.46
N VAL A 270 15.52 -4.33 14.18
CA VAL A 270 15.20 -3.08 14.89
C VAL A 270 15.45 -3.22 16.38
N ALA A 271 15.72 -2.10 17.05
CA ALA A 271 16.03 -2.08 18.47
C ALA A 271 14.89 -2.66 19.30
N ARG A 272 15.24 -3.39 20.36
CA ARG A 272 14.30 -3.86 21.38
C ARG A 272 13.61 -2.69 22.08
N ILE A 273 12.48 -2.96 22.70
CA ILE A 273 11.73 -1.98 23.47
C ILE A 273 12.58 -1.50 24.66
N GLY A 274 13.00 -0.24 24.60
CA GLY A 274 13.79 0.42 25.64
C GLY A 274 15.29 0.48 25.35
N GLU A 275 15.77 -0.17 24.29
CA GLU A 275 17.17 -0.05 23.87
C GLU A 275 17.42 1.23 23.08
N ARG A 276 18.63 1.78 23.22
CA ARG A 276 19.12 2.93 22.47
C ARG A 276 20.25 2.47 21.56
N TRP A 277 19.95 2.26 20.29
CA TRP A 277 20.94 2.03 19.25
C TRP A 277 20.86 3.19 18.27
N VAL A 278 22.00 3.65 17.76
CA VAL A 278 22.00 4.70 16.73
C VAL A 278 23.05 4.35 15.69
N ASN A 279 22.59 3.93 14.51
CA ASN A 279 23.38 3.88 13.30
C ASN A 279 22.45 3.93 12.07
N GLU A 280 23.06 4.13 10.91
CA GLU A 280 22.39 4.18 9.61
C GLU A 280 21.57 2.90 9.33
N THR A 281 22.10 1.72 9.67
CA THR A 281 21.42 0.43 9.50
C THR A 281 20.09 0.38 10.24
N LEU A 282 20.04 0.86 11.49
CA LEU A 282 18.82 0.89 12.27
C LEU A 282 17.80 1.87 11.68
N LEU A 283 18.25 3.04 11.24
CA LEU A 283 17.39 4.01 10.57
C LEU A 283 16.78 3.41 9.30
N PHE A 284 17.60 2.77 8.48
CA PHE A 284 17.14 2.05 7.30
C PHE A 284 16.09 0.99 7.65
N ASN A 285 16.34 0.16 8.68
CA ASN A 285 15.40 -0.87 9.09
C ASN A 285 14.05 -0.28 9.51
N TYR A 286 14.03 0.82 10.28
CA TYR A 286 12.78 1.51 10.59
C TYR A 286 12.06 2.03 9.34
N ILE A 287 12.77 2.68 8.42
CA ILE A 287 12.18 3.20 7.17
C ILE A 287 11.59 2.03 6.35
N ASN A 288 12.37 0.97 6.15
CA ASN A 288 11.93 -0.21 5.41
C ASN A 288 10.68 -0.85 6.04
N LEU A 289 10.62 -0.91 7.38
CA LEU A 289 9.44 -1.40 8.10
C LEU A 289 8.22 -0.49 7.97
N LEU A 290 8.42 0.83 7.86
CA LEU A 290 7.36 1.83 7.78
C LEU A 290 6.78 1.98 6.37
N PHE A 291 7.56 1.66 5.33
CA PHE A 291 7.17 1.80 3.93
C PHE A 291 7.21 0.46 3.16
N PRO A 292 6.51 -0.61 3.61
CA PRO A 292 6.55 -1.94 3.01
C PRO A 292 5.99 -1.98 1.59
N GLN A 293 5.18 -0.99 1.22
CA GLN A 293 4.60 -0.84 -0.11
C GLN A 293 5.53 -0.14 -1.12
N PHE A 294 6.62 0.49 -0.67
CA PHE A 294 7.53 1.24 -1.53
C PHE A 294 8.92 0.59 -1.60
N THR A 295 9.66 0.93 -2.65
CA THR A 295 11.04 0.51 -2.82
C THR A 295 11.96 1.36 -1.95
N VAL A 296 12.41 0.81 -0.83
CA VAL A 296 13.38 1.49 0.04
C VAL A 296 14.81 1.09 -0.34
N GLN A 297 15.54 2.01 -0.96
CA GLN A 297 16.90 1.79 -1.43
C GLN A 297 17.93 2.27 -0.41
N ARG A 298 18.96 1.46 -0.15
CA ARG A 298 20.14 1.89 0.62
C ARG A 298 21.20 2.46 -0.30
N GLU A 299 21.96 3.42 0.22
CA GLU A 299 23.16 3.97 -0.45
C GLU A 299 22.88 4.40 -1.90
N ALA A 300 21.68 4.90 -2.15
CA ALA A 300 21.20 5.21 -3.49
C ALA A 300 21.98 6.38 -4.09
N SER A 301 22.45 6.22 -5.32
CA SER A 301 23.19 7.25 -6.05
C SER A 301 22.51 7.53 -7.38
N PRO A 302 21.42 8.33 -7.39
CA PRO A 302 20.82 8.77 -8.63
C PRO A 302 21.85 9.46 -9.53
N THR A 303 21.75 9.27 -10.84
CA THR A 303 22.76 9.75 -11.80
C THR A 303 23.01 11.26 -11.72
N TRP A 304 21.98 12.04 -11.38
CA TRP A 304 22.06 13.49 -11.19
C TRP A 304 22.74 13.92 -9.87
N LEU A 305 22.99 12.99 -8.94
CA LEU A 305 23.66 13.24 -7.66
C LEU A 305 25.20 13.08 -7.74
N ASN A 306 25.73 12.96 -8.96
CA ASN A 306 27.16 12.83 -9.25
C ASN A 306 27.80 11.67 -8.46
N ARG A 307 28.86 11.94 -7.70
CA ARG A 307 29.60 10.94 -6.90
C ARG A 307 29.07 10.80 -5.47
N GLN A 308 27.96 11.45 -5.15
CA GLN A 308 27.35 11.38 -3.82
C GLN A 308 26.24 10.32 -3.79
N ARG A 309 25.85 9.93 -2.58
CA ARG A 309 24.77 8.97 -2.34
C ARG A 309 23.89 9.43 -1.19
N PHE A 310 22.63 9.02 -1.22
CA PHE A 310 21.72 9.07 -0.09
C PHE A 310 21.88 7.82 0.77
N ASP A 311 21.81 7.95 2.09
CA ASP A 311 21.81 6.78 2.98
C ASP A 311 20.58 5.91 2.71
N VAL A 312 19.41 6.55 2.58
CA VAL A 312 18.16 5.91 2.19
C VAL A 312 17.40 6.76 1.17
N TYR A 313 16.83 6.13 0.14
CA TYR A 313 16.02 6.80 -0.88
C TYR A 313 14.76 5.98 -1.21
N ILE A 314 13.62 6.67 -1.28
CA ILE A 314 12.32 6.12 -1.70
C ILE A 314 11.91 6.87 -2.99
N PRO A 315 12.21 6.32 -4.18
CA PRO A 315 11.94 6.97 -5.45
C PRO A 315 10.47 7.36 -5.63
N GLU A 316 9.55 6.49 -5.23
CA GLU A 316 8.10 6.67 -5.40
C GLU A 316 7.55 7.87 -4.61
N LEU A 317 8.28 8.33 -3.59
CA LEU A 317 7.93 9.48 -2.76
C LEU A 317 8.80 10.70 -3.05
N ASN A 318 9.76 10.60 -3.98
CA ASN A 318 10.84 11.58 -4.15
C ASN A 318 11.48 11.98 -2.81
N LEU A 319 11.74 11.00 -1.94
CA LEU A 319 12.15 11.22 -0.57
C LEU A 319 13.51 10.57 -0.29
N ALA A 320 14.47 11.37 0.15
CA ALA A 320 15.74 10.92 0.70
C ALA A 320 15.76 11.07 2.23
N ILE A 321 16.41 10.14 2.92
CA ILE A 321 16.63 10.18 4.36
C ILE A 321 18.13 9.99 4.64
N GLU A 322 18.67 10.84 5.50
CA GLU A 322 20.11 10.92 5.80
C GLU A 322 20.36 10.84 7.30
N TYR A 323 21.33 10.02 7.72
CA TYR A 323 21.82 9.94 9.08
C TYR A 323 23.14 10.71 9.23
N GLN A 324 23.08 11.78 10.01
CA GLN A 324 24.17 12.72 10.22
C GLN A 324 24.95 12.34 11.48
N GLY A 325 26.07 11.64 11.26
CA GLY A 325 27.04 11.29 12.30
C GLY A 325 27.76 12.51 12.92
N GLN A 326 28.60 12.25 13.92
CA GLN A 326 29.34 13.29 14.65
C GLN A 326 30.19 14.19 13.74
N GLN A 327 30.73 13.64 12.66
CA GLN A 327 31.56 14.33 11.67
C GLN A 327 30.86 15.47 10.93
N HIS A 328 29.52 15.55 10.96
CA HIS A 328 28.78 16.68 10.37
C HIS A 328 28.74 17.91 11.28
N TYR A 329 29.03 17.74 12.57
CA TYR A 329 28.86 18.79 13.59
C TYR A 329 30.19 19.24 14.18
N VAL A 330 31.13 18.32 14.39
CA VAL A 330 32.42 18.62 15.00
C VAL A 330 33.56 18.06 14.16
N ALA A 331 34.71 18.73 14.24
CA ALA A 331 35.93 18.24 13.66
C ALA A 331 36.30 16.91 14.34
N VAL A 332 36.56 15.90 13.53
CA VAL A 332 37.00 14.58 13.99
C VAL A 332 38.26 14.25 13.20
N ASP A 333 39.37 14.01 13.89
CA ASP A 333 40.69 13.86 13.26
C ASP A 333 40.73 12.72 12.23
N LEU A 334 40.05 11.61 12.53
CA LEU A 334 39.89 10.47 11.62
C LEU A 334 39.25 10.87 10.27
N PHE A 335 38.44 11.94 10.25
CA PHE A 335 37.76 12.46 9.07
C PHE A 335 38.43 13.74 8.53
N GLY A 336 39.66 14.04 8.93
CA GLY A 336 40.44 15.18 8.44
C GLY A 336 40.23 16.48 9.21
N GLY A 337 39.77 16.41 10.46
CA GLY A 337 39.70 17.55 11.38
C GLY A 337 38.81 18.69 10.85
N GLU A 338 39.24 19.94 11.01
CA GLU A 338 38.47 21.13 10.60
C GLU A 338 38.26 21.23 9.08
N GLU A 339 39.28 20.92 8.29
CA GLU A 339 39.19 20.90 6.82
C GLU A 339 38.27 19.77 6.33
N GLY A 340 38.25 18.64 7.04
CA GLY A 340 37.25 17.58 6.88
C GLY A 340 35.83 18.10 7.09
N LEU A 341 35.58 18.79 8.20
CA LEU A 341 34.28 19.36 8.54
C LEU A 341 33.82 20.39 7.48
N LYS A 342 34.70 21.27 7.01
CA LYS A 342 34.38 22.23 5.94
C LYS A 342 33.97 21.53 4.65
N ARG A 343 34.72 20.51 4.22
CA ARG A 343 34.39 19.71 3.02
C ARG A 343 33.08 18.96 3.17
N THR A 344 32.77 18.43 4.35
CA THR A 344 31.47 17.78 4.63
C THR A 344 30.32 18.77 4.50
N LYS A 345 30.41 19.94 5.14
CA LYS A 345 29.38 20.99 5.02
C LYS A 345 29.18 21.45 3.57
N GLN A 346 30.26 21.57 2.79
CA GLN A 346 30.17 21.93 1.38
C GLN A 346 29.44 20.85 0.56
N ARG A 347 29.78 19.57 0.76
CA ARG A 347 29.10 18.44 0.10
C ARG A 347 27.62 18.36 0.47
N ASP A 348 27.27 18.53 1.75
CA ASP A 348 25.88 18.53 2.21
C ASP A 348 25.06 19.65 1.56
N LYS A 349 25.68 20.84 1.39
CA LYS A 349 25.05 21.98 0.69
C LYS A 349 24.81 21.68 -0.79
N GLU A 350 25.81 21.12 -1.49
CA GLU A 350 25.69 20.71 -2.89
C GLU A 350 24.62 19.63 -3.07
N LYS A 351 24.61 18.63 -2.18
CA LYS A 351 23.61 17.55 -2.16
C LYS A 351 22.20 18.12 -2.04
N LEU A 352 21.98 19.02 -1.07
CA LEU A 352 20.68 19.66 -0.86
C LEU A 352 20.22 20.48 -2.08
N GLN A 353 21.15 21.20 -2.73
CA GLN A 353 20.84 21.97 -3.94
C GLN A 353 20.43 21.06 -5.10
N LEU A 354 21.19 19.99 -5.35
CA LEU A 354 20.89 19.03 -6.42
C LEU A 354 19.55 18.31 -6.17
N SER A 355 19.27 17.92 -4.93
CA SER A 355 17.98 17.31 -4.58
C SER A 355 16.81 18.25 -4.84
N LYS A 356 16.94 19.52 -4.43
CA LYS A 356 15.88 20.51 -4.66
C LYS A 356 15.60 20.74 -6.15
N ILE A 357 16.64 20.78 -6.98
CA ILE A 357 16.50 20.91 -8.45
C ILE A 357 15.74 19.72 -9.03
N ASN A 358 15.94 18.53 -8.50
CA ASN A 358 15.29 17.30 -8.95
C ASN A 358 13.99 16.98 -8.21
N GLY A 359 13.47 17.91 -7.39
CA GLY A 359 12.22 17.72 -6.65
C GLY A 359 12.29 16.64 -5.56
N VAL A 360 13.47 16.33 -5.04
CA VAL A 360 13.68 15.37 -3.95
C VAL A 360 13.76 16.07 -2.60
N ASP A 361 12.89 15.67 -1.69
CA ASP A 361 12.92 16.10 -0.29
C ASP A 361 14.00 15.33 0.48
N ILE A 362 14.74 16.01 1.37
CA ILE A 362 15.73 15.36 2.26
C ILE A 362 15.31 15.55 3.71
N ILE A 363 15.21 14.43 4.44
CA ILE A 363 14.95 14.40 5.87
C ILE A 363 16.19 13.91 6.62
N TYR A 364 16.66 14.71 7.57
CA TYR A 364 17.87 14.40 8.34
C TYR A 364 17.54 13.81 9.72
N PHE A 365 18.35 12.86 10.16
CA PHE A 365 18.41 12.34 11.53
C PHE A 365 19.81 12.56 12.09
N SER A 366 19.93 13.09 13.29
CA SER A 366 21.23 13.41 13.90
C SER A 366 21.66 12.34 14.89
N TYR A 367 22.97 12.12 15.02
CA TYR A 367 23.55 11.27 16.07
C TYR A 367 23.22 11.73 17.50
N LYS A 368 22.86 13.00 17.67
CA LYS A 368 22.43 13.56 18.97
C LYS A 368 21.02 13.12 19.36
N GLU A 369 20.26 12.57 18.43
CA GLU A 369 18.88 12.16 18.64
C GLU A 369 18.84 10.71 19.08
N ASN A 370 17.98 10.41 20.05
CA ASN A 370 17.68 9.04 20.39
C ASN A 370 16.79 8.43 19.30
N LEU A 371 17.39 7.66 18.40
CA LEU A 371 16.69 7.06 17.28
C LEU A 371 15.71 5.99 17.78
N THR A 372 14.42 6.32 17.72
CA THR A 372 13.33 5.44 18.11
C THR A 372 12.31 5.35 16.99
N GLU A 373 11.57 4.26 16.96
CA GLU A 373 10.46 4.06 16.01
C GLU A 373 9.50 5.26 15.98
N LYS A 374 9.10 5.75 17.16
CA LYS A 374 8.21 6.91 17.32
C LYS A 374 8.80 8.20 16.74
N LEU A 375 10.11 8.41 16.89
CA LEU A 375 10.79 9.57 16.31
C LEU A 375 10.73 9.52 14.77
N VAL A 376 11.05 8.35 14.19
CA VAL A 376 11.04 8.16 12.74
C VAL A 376 9.64 8.37 12.18
N GLN A 377 8.62 7.77 12.80
CA GLN A 377 7.22 7.95 12.41
C GLN A 377 6.78 9.41 12.44
N ASN A 378 7.02 10.10 13.55
CA ASN A 378 6.61 11.50 13.70
C ASN A 378 7.27 12.42 12.68
N ARG A 379 8.54 12.17 12.36
CA ARG A 379 9.28 12.96 11.36
C ARG A 379 8.81 12.68 9.94
N LEU A 380 8.44 11.44 9.64
CA LEU A 380 7.99 11.00 8.32
C LEU A 380 6.47 10.97 8.16
N LYS A 381 5.71 11.53 9.12
CA LYS A 381 4.25 11.47 9.16
C LYS A 381 3.56 11.96 7.89
N ASN A 382 4.12 12.97 7.21
CA ASN A 382 3.52 13.53 5.99
C ASN A 382 3.66 12.59 4.78
N TYR A 383 4.57 11.62 4.87
CA TYR A 383 4.83 10.62 3.84
C TYR A 383 4.18 9.27 4.15
N LEU A 384 3.92 9.01 5.43
CA LEU A 384 3.07 7.91 5.86
C LEU A 384 1.63 8.29 5.52
N LYS A 385 1.08 7.73 4.44
CA LYS A 385 -0.37 7.82 4.18
C LYS A 385 -1.07 7.42 5.47
N GLU A 386 -1.84 8.32 6.06
CA GLU A 386 -2.66 7.99 7.22
C GLU A 386 -3.59 6.87 6.77
N ALA A 387 -3.40 5.67 7.30
CA ALA A 387 -4.53 4.77 7.48
C ALA A 387 -5.42 5.47 8.51
N THR A 388 -6.30 6.35 8.04
CA THR A 388 -7.38 6.92 8.86
C THR A 388 -8.53 5.94 8.91
#